data_AF-A0A351BX65-F1
#
_entry.id   AF-A0A351BX65-F1
#
_cell.length_a   1.000
_cell.length_b   1.000
_cell.length_c   1.000
_cell.angle_alpha   90.00
_cell.angle_beta   90.00
_cell.angle_gamma   90.00
#
_symmetry.space_group_name_H-M   'P 1'
#
loop_
_entity.id
_entity.type
_entity.pdbx_description
1 polymer ?
#
loop_
_entity_poly.entity_id
_entity_poly.type
_entity_poly.pdbx_seq_one_letter_code
_entity_poly.pdbx_strand_id
1 'polypeptide(L)'
;MDKSVIILISISIAGLILLAGHHYIFSIYELTYNHPPLKLFADGQSTLTIEAIPVNSLGMKAPLRDANTTFVIVEGIELVEVILNDFKSGVIKIKAKNSPGKVIIKGSSAFSMLPSSFEITIEPNYANLFQ
;
A
#
# COMPACT_ATOMS: atom_id res chain seq x y z
N MET A 1 45.31 24.90 11.99
CA MET A 1 43.90 24.90 12.38
C MET A 1 43.80 24.28 13.75
N ASP A 2 43.22 24.98 14.71
CA ASP A 2 43.20 24.52 16.10
C ASP A 2 42.41 23.22 16.24
N LYS A 3 42.84 22.35 17.15
CA LYS A 3 42.16 21.07 17.43
C LYS A 3 40.66 21.28 17.71
N SER A 4 40.32 22.37 18.40
CA SER A 4 38.93 22.75 18.68
C SER A 4 38.12 23.04 17.41
N VAL A 5 38.73 23.68 16.41
CA VAL A 5 38.09 23.95 15.11
C VAL A 5 37.88 22.66 14.33
N ILE A 6 38.87 21.76 14.32
CA ILE A 6 38.75 20.45 13.68
C ILE A 6 37.62 19.64 14.33
N ILE A 7 37.56 19.60 15.67
CA ILE A 7 36.51 18.92 16.42
C ILE A 7 35.13 19.49 16.09
N LEU A 8 34.99 20.83 16.08
CA LEU A 8 33.74 21.50 15.76
C LEU A 8 33.25 21.17 14.34
N ILE A 9 34.15 21.18 13.36
CA ILE A 9 33.84 20.81 11.97
C ILE A 9 33.37 19.36 11.90
N SER A 10 34.10 18.43 12.54
CA SER A 10 33.73 17.01 12.56
C SER A 10 32.35 16.78 13.18
N ILE A 11 32.04 17.45 14.29
CA ILE A 11 30.72 17.38 14.93
C ILE A 11 29.64 17.94 14.00
N SER A 12 29.92 19.06 13.33
CA SER A 12 28.97 19.69 12.39
C SER A 12 28.66 18.77 11.21
N ILE A 13 29.68 18.15 10.62
CA ILE A 13 29.52 17.18 9.53
C ILE A 13 28.74 15.96 10.01
N ALA A 14 29.07 15.41 11.18
CA ALA A 14 28.34 14.28 11.75
C ALA A 14 26.86 14.62 11.97
N GLY A 15 26.57 15.83 12.48
CA GLY A 15 25.21 16.33 12.64
C GLY A 15 24.43 16.41 11.31
N LEU A 16 25.07 16.91 10.26
CA LEU A 16 24.47 16.98 8.91
C LEU A 16 24.19 15.58 8.35
N ILE A 17 25.11 14.63 8.53
CA ILE A 17 24.93 13.24 8.08
C ILE A 17 23.76 12.59 8.82
N LEU A 18 23.64 12.79 10.14
CA LEU A 18 22.53 12.27 10.93
C LEU A 18 21.20 12.88 10.49
N LEU A 19 21.16 14.18 10.23
CA LEU A 19 19.94 14.87 9.79
C LEU A 19 19.51 14.41 8.39
N ALA A 20 20.47 14.28 7.46
CA ALA A 20 20.21 13.73 6.14
C ALA A 20 19.73 12.27 6.25
N GLY A 21 20.45 11.42 6.98
CA GLY A 21 20.08 10.01 7.18
C GLY A 21 18.66 9.86 7.74
N HIS A 22 18.30 10.66 8.74
CA HIS A 22 16.94 10.69 9.27
C HIS A 22 15.91 11.04 8.18
N HIS A 23 16.17 12.09 7.40
CA HIS A 23 15.27 12.49 6.31
C HIS A 23 15.09 11.38 5.27
N TYR A 24 16.17 10.72 4.84
CA TYR A 24 16.12 9.67 3.83
C TYR A 24 15.45 8.37 4.32
N ILE A 25 15.52 8.07 5.62
CA ILE A 25 14.97 6.83 6.19
C ILE A 25 13.49 6.97 6.56
N PHE A 26 13.10 8.09 7.16
CA PHE A 26 11.78 8.26 7.80
C PHE A 26 10.77 9.07 6.98
N SER A 27 11.18 9.66 5.86
CA SER A 27 10.27 10.37 4.97
C SER A 27 9.64 9.41 3.96
N ILE A 28 8.34 9.56 3.74
CA ILE A 28 7.63 8.84 2.68
C ILE A 28 7.98 9.55 1.37
N TYR A 29 8.64 8.82 0.46
CA TYR A 29 9.01 9.30 -0.86
C TYR A 29 7.98 8.87 -1.89
N GLU A 30 7.51 7.62 -1.81
CA GLU A 30 6.53 7.05 -2.70
C GLU A 30 5.62 6.05 -1.98
N LEU A 31 4.54 5.64 -2.65
CA LEU A 31 3.70 4.53 -2.22
C LEU A 31 3.79 3.41 -3.24
N THR A 32 4.12 2.23 -2.74
CA THR A 32 4.03 0.98 -3.49
C THR A 32 2.85 0.19 -2.97
N TYR A 33 2.34 -0.75 -3.75
CA TYR A 33 1.27 -1.63 -3.29
C TYR A 33 1.78 -3.05 -3.25
N ASN A 34 1.36 -3.80 -2.24
CA ASN A 34 1.54 -5.23 -2.29
C ASN A 34 0.71 -5.75 -3.48
N HIS A 35 1.33 -6.52 -4.37
CA HIS A 35 0.72 -7.05 -5.59
C HIS A 35 0.42 -8.55 -5.41
N PRO A 36 -0.57 -8.94 -4.58
CA PRO A 36 -1.07 -10.31 -4.64
C PRO A 36 -1.67 -10.56 -6.03
N PRO A 37 -1.81 -11.84 -6.44
CA PRO A 37 -2.54 -12.15 -7.65
C PRO A 37 -3.92 -11.48 -7.58
N LEU A 38 -4.19 -10.58 -8.53
CA LEU A 38 -5.45 -9.82 -8.61
C LEU A 38 -6.57 -10.73 -9.17
N LYS A 39 -6.73 -11.89 -8.55
CA LYS A 39 -7.67 -12.94 -8.91
C LYS A 39 -8.34 -13.48 -7.67
N LEU A 40 -9.64 -13.67 -7.75
CA LEU A 40 -10.46 -14.32 -6.73
C LEU A 40 -11.34 -15.39 -7.40
N PHE A 41 -11.85 -16.34 -6.62
CA PHE A 41 -12.84 -17.29 -7.09
C PHE A 41 -14.24 -16.89 -6.62
N ALA A 42 -15.24 -17.15 -7.44
CA ALA A 42 -16.66 -16.96 -7.13
C ALA A 42 -17.18 -18.07 -6.20
N ASP A 43 -16.59 -18.19 -5.01
CA ASP A 43 -16.85 -19.24 -4.02
C ASP A 43 -17.49 -18.72 -2.72
N GLY A 44 -17.67 -17.40 -2.60
CA GLY A 44 -18.22 -16.78 -1.41
C GLY A 44 -17.29 -16.79 -0.19
N GLN A 45 -16.01 -17.16 -0.35
CA GLN A 45 -15.00 -17.29 0.73
C GLN A 45 -13.64 -16.70 0.39
N SER A 46 -13.26 -16.67 -0.89
CA SER A 46 -12.00 -16.13 -1.40
C SER A 46 -11.85 -14.66 -1.01
N THR A 47 -10.70 -14.30 -0.42
CA THR A 47 -10.40 -12.93 0.00
C THR A 47 -9.13 -12.39 -0.65
N LEU A 48 -9.13 -11.10 -0.98
CA LEU A 48 -7.97 -10.36 -1.45
C LEU A 48 -7.68 -9.21 -0.49
N THR A 49 -6.40 -8.96 -0.22
CA THR A 49 -5.97 -7.79 0.57
C THR A 49 -5.06 -6.94 -0.27
N ILE A 50 -5.39 -5.66 -0.45
CA ILE A 50 -4.52 -4.67 -1.07
C ILE A 50 -4.00 -3.78 0.05
N GLU A 51 -2.68 -3.69 0.17
CA GLU A 51 -1.99 -2.87 1.16
C GLU A 51 -1.14 -1.84 0.42
N ALA A 52 -1.29 -0.57 0.80
CA ALA A 52 -0.41 0.51 0.41
C ALA A 52 0.78 0.56 1.39
N ILE A 53 1.98 0.47 0.85
CA ILE A 53 3.24 0.41 1.58
C ILE A 53 3.96 1.74 1.34
N PRO A 54 4.14 2.59 2.37
CA PRO A 54 4.92 3.80 2.24
C PRO A 54 6.39 3.43 2.10
N VAL A 55 7.04 3.93 1.06
CA VAL A 55 8.43 3.65 0.73
C VAL A 55 9.24 4.93 0.83
N ASN A 56 10.42 4.85 1.43
CA ASN A 56 11.33 5.96 1.61
C ASN A 56 12.24 6.15 0.39
N SER A 57 13.07 7.20 0.39
CA SER A 57 13.96 7.51 -0.74
C SER A 57 15.04 6.46 -1.01
N LEU A 58 15.18 5.44 -0.15
CA LEU A 58 16.07 4.31 -0.32
C LEU A 58 15.36 3.08 -0.91
N GLY A 59 14.07 3.18 -1.25
CA GLY A 59 13.28 2.05 -1.78
C GLY A 59 12.84 1.05 -0.70
N MET A 60 12.98 1.39 0.59
CA MET A 60 12.58 0.55 1.71
C MET A 60 11.27 1.02 2.32
N LYS A 61 10.53 0.13 3.00
CA LYS A 61 9.35 0.53 3.79
C LYS A 61 9.74 1.60 4.81
N ALA A 62 9.08 2.76 4.75
CA ALA A 62 9.28 3.86 5.68
C ALA A 62 8.87 3.42 7.10
N PRO A 63 9.79 3.36 8.08
CA PRO A 63 9.46 2.89 9.41
C PRO A 63 8.50 3.84 10.13
N LEU A 64 7.56 3.29 10.89
CA LEU A 64 6.62 4.06 11.75
C LEU A 64 5.79 5.10 10.98
N ARG A 65 5.56 4.86 9.69
CA ARG A 65 4.76 5.73 8.82
C ARG A 65 3.52 5.00 8.33
N ASP A 66 2.40 5.72 8.38
CA ASP A 66 1.11 5.31 7.86
C ASP A 66 0.97 5.69 6.39
N ALA A 67 0.26 4.87 5.60
CA ALA A 67 0.08 5.11 4.18
C ALA A 67 -1.01 6.15 3.88
N ASN A 68 -1.97 6.34 4.80
CA ASN A 68 -3.11 7.28 4.67
C ASN A 68 -3.79 7.17 3.29
N THR A 69 -4.21 5.96 2.95
CA THR A 69 -4.75 5.61 1.62
C THR A 69 -6.22 5.27 1.73
N THR A 70 -7.05 5.96 0.96
CA THR A 70 -8.48 5.64 0.79
C THR A 70 -8.65 4.71 -0.40
N PHE A 71 -9.33 3.59 -0.19
CA PHE A 71 -9.75 2.70 -1.27
C PHE A 71 -11.26 2.82 -1.53
N VAL A 72 -11.60 2.93 -2.81
CA VAL A 72 -12.99 2.99 -3.29
C VAL A 72 -13.17 1.97 -4.41
N ILE A 73 -14.21 1.14 -4.30
CA ILE A 73 -14.62 0.24 -5.37
C ILE A 73 -15.47 1.06 -6.35
N VAL A 74 -15.03 1.17 -7.60
CA VAL A 74 -15.71 1.97 -8.63
C VAL A 74 -16.55 1.11 -9.57
N GLU A 75 -16.24 -0.19 -9.70
CA GLU A 75 -16.98 -1.16 -10.50
C GLU A 75 -17.02 -2.50 -9.78
N GLY A 76 -18.13 -3.23 -9.90
CA GLY A 76 -18.29 -4.59 -9.37
C GLY A 76 -18.50 -4.68 -7.86
N ILE A 77 -19.01 -3.63 -7.22
CA ILE A 77 -19.32 -3.61 -5.77
C ILE A 77 -20.30 -4.71 -5.36
N GLU A 78 -21.21 -5.06 -6.26
CA GLU A 78 -22.17 -6.14 -6.09
C GLU A 78 -21.52 -7.52 -6.05
N LEU A 79 -20.31 -7.69 -6.60
CA LEU A 79 -19.58 -8.96 -6.66
C LEU A 79 -18.72 -9.23 -5.43
N VAL A 80 -18.51 -8.23 -4.57
CA VAL A 80 -17.63 -8.33 -3.40
C VAL A 80 -18.26 -7.77 -2.13
N GLU A 81 -17.71 -8.17 -1.00
CA GLU A 81 -17.99 -7.61 0.31
C GLU A 81 -16.70 -7.03 0.88
N VAL A 82 -16.77 -5.83 1.48
CA VAL A 82 -15.61 -5.20 2.13
C VAL A 82 -15.53 -5.69 3.56
N ILE A 83 -14.49 -6.51 3.86
CA ILE A 83 -14.23 -7.01 5.21
C ILE A 83 -13.51 -5.96 6.05
N LEU A 84 -12.57 -5.25 5.45
CA LEU A 84 -11.76 -4.22 6.10
C LEU A 84 -11.46 -3.10 5.12
N ASN A 85 -11.57 -1.86 5.59
CA ASN A 85 -11.08 -0.68 4.88
C ASN A 85 -10.51 0.28 5.91
N ASP A 86 -9.21 0.21 6.12
CA ASP A 86 -8.49 1.05 7.08
C ASP A 86 -7.68 2.10 6.32
N PHE A 87 -8.16 3.34 6.40
CA PHE A 87 -7.52 4.50 5.80
C PHE A 87 -6.10 4.72 6.31
N LYS A 88 -5.88 4.57 7.63
CA LYS A 88 -4.62 4.93 8.26
C LYS A 88 -3.52 3.98 7.82
N SER A 89 -3.74 2.67 8.00
CA SER A 89 -2.79 1.65 7.53
C SER A 89 -2.74 1.55 6.00
N GLY A 90 -3.77 2.03 5.29
CA GLY A 90 -3.88 1.92 3.85
C GLY A 90 -4.12 0.47 3.43
N VAL A 91 -5.03 -0.22 4.10
CA VAL A 91 -5.37 -1.61 3.84
C VAL A 91 -6.85 -1.73 3.46
N ILE A 92 -7.13 -2.37 2.33
CA ILE A 92 -8.47 -2.85 1.99
C ILE A 92 -8.45 -4.37 1.85
N LYS A 93 -9.39 -5.03 2.52
CA LYS A 93 -9.65 -6.47 2.37
C LYS A 93 -11.06 -6.67 1.83
N ILE A 94 -11.14 -7.35 0.70
CA ILE A 94 -12.39 -7.70 0.04
C ILE A 94 -12.58 -9.22 0.03
N LYS A 95 -13.84 -9.64 -0.03
CA LYS A 95 -14.29 -11.02 -0.17
C LYS A 95 -15.09 -11.16 -1.44
N ALA A 96 -14.81 -12.15 -2.26
CA ALA A 96 -15.65 -12.47 -3.42
C ALA A 96 -16.98 -13.07 -2.96
N LYS A 97 -18.06 -12.76 -3.67
CA LYS A 97 -19.34 -13.45 -3.59
C LYS A 97 -19.36 -14.64 -4.57
N ASN A 98 -20.55 -15.17 -4.85
CA ASN A 98 -20.73 -16.37 -5.69
C ASN A 98 -20.88 -16.05 -7.19
N SER A 99 -20.57 -14.83 -7.62
CA SER A 99 -20.74 -14.40 -9.01
C SER A 99 -19.40 -14.00 -9.63
N PRO A 100 -19.06 -14.53 -10.82
CA PRO A 100 -17.85 -14.14 -11.54
C PRO A 100 -18.00 -12.74 -12.13
N GLY A 101 -16.88 -12.10 -12.44
CA GLY A 101 -16.88 -10.78 -13.06
C GLY A 101 -15.58 -10.02 -12.79
N LYS A 102 -15.65 -8.70 -12.88
CA LYS A 102 -14.52 -7.80 -12.73
C LYS A 102 -14.83 -6.74 -11.68
N VAL A 103 -13.86 -6.47 -10.83
CA VAL A 103 -13.94 -5.44 -9.79
C VAL A 103 -12.79 -4.46 -10.01
N ILE A 104 -13.11 -3.17 -10.00
CA ILE A 104 -12.09 -2.11 -10.08
C ILE A 104 -12.05 -1.37 -8.76
N ILE A 105 -10.87 -1.35 -8.14
CA ILE A 105 -10.61 -0.60 -6.90
C ILE A 105 -9.65 0.53 -7.22
N LYS A 106 -9.98 1.75 -6.78
CA LYS A 106 -9.10 2.91 -6.83
C LYS A 106 -8.57 3.23 -5.45
N GLY A 107 -7.25 3.28 -5.31
CA GLY A 107 -6.54 3.76 -4.13
C GLY A 107 -6.08 5.21 -4.34
N SER A 108 -6.39 6.10 -3.42
CA SER A 108 -5.90 7.48 -3.41
C SER A 108 -5.26 7.78 -2.07
N SER A 109 -4.05 8.33 -2.07
CA SER A 109 -3.32 8.68 -0.86
C SER A 109 -2.87 10.13 -0.90
N ALA A 110 -2.70 10.72 0.28
CA ALA A 110 -2.07 12.02 0.46
C ALA A 110 -0.61 12.07 -0.05
N PHE A 111 0.05 10.92 -0.20
CA PHE A 111 1.45 10.84 -0.64
C PHE A 111 1.62 10.46 -2.13
N SER A 112 0.53 10.33 -2.89
CA SER A 112 0.56 10.07 -4.34
C SER A 112 -0.11 11.19 -5.11
N MET A 113 0.49 11.60 -6.22
CA MET A 113 -0.11 12.61 -7.11
C MET A 113 -1.31 12.05 -7.89
N LEU A 114 -1.30 10.75 -8.17
CA LEU A 114 -2.33 10.08 -8.97
C LEU A 114 -2.93 8.88 -8.21
N PRO A 115 -4.25 8.64 -8.34
CA PRO A 115 -4.85 7.41 -7.84
C PRO A 115 -4.30 6.19 -8.57
N SER A 116 -4.15 5.09 -7.85
CA SER A 116 -3.79 3.78 -8.41
C SER A 116 -5.06 2.96 -8.64
N SER A 117 -5.11 2.21 -9.74
CA SER A 117 -6.26 1.37 -10.10
C SER A 117 -5.86 -0.10 -10.08
N PHE A 118 -6.68 -0.91 -9.43
CA PHE A 118 -6.49 -2.36 -9.32
C PHE A 118 -7.67 -3.05 -9.98
N GLU A 119 -7.38 -3.79 -11.03
CA GLU A 119 -8.35 -4.64 -11.72
C GLU A 119 -8.27 -6.05 -11.16
N ILE A 120 -9.36 -6.52 -10.59
CA ILE A 120 -9.45 -7.84 -9.96
C ILE A 120 -10.45 -8.67 -10.76
N THR A 121 -9.98 -9.83 -11.23
CA THR A 121 -10.83 -10.80 -11.94
C THR A 121 -11.37 -11.82 -10.96
N ILE A 122 -12.69 -11.96 -10.90
CA ILE A 122 -13.37 -13.01 -10.15
C ILE A 122 -13.69 -14.14 -11.11
N GLU A 123 -12.96 -15.24 -11.01
CA GLU A 123 -13.09 -16.41 -11.85
C GLU A 123 -14.25 -17.31 -11.35
N PRO A 124 -15.00 -17.95 -12.26
CA PRO A 124 -16.04 -18.89 -11.87
C PRO A 124 -15.45 -20.07 -11.08
N ASN A 125 -16.11 -20.45 -10.00
CA ASN A 125 -15.78 -21.68 -9.29
C ASN A 125 -16.60 -22.84 -9.85
N TYR A 126 -15.99 -23.65 -10.72
CA TYR A 126 -16.65 -24.80 -11.36
C TYR A 126 -16.99 -25.93 -10.38
N ALA A 127 -16.48 -25.92 -9.14
CA ALA A 127 -16.87 -26.88 -8.12
C ALA A 127 -18.34 -26.73 -7.65
N ASN A 128 -18.93 -25.53 -7.82
CA ASN A 128 -20.32 -25.24 -7.43
C ASN A 128 -21.35 -25.56 -8.53
N LEU A 129 -20.93 -25.95 -9.75
CA LEU A 129 -21.85 -26.25 -10.86
C LEU A 129 -22.40 -27.69 -10.84
N PHE A 130 -21.93 -28.52 -9.91
CA PHE A 130 -22.33 -29.93 -9.78
C PHE A 130 -23.04 -30.26 -8.45
N GLN A 131 -23.52 -29.24 -7.74
CA GLN A 131 -24.39 -29.35 -6.57
C GLN A 131 -25.80 -28.89 -6.93
#